data_AF-A0A7S3Y8I1-F1
#
_entry.id   AF-A0A7S3Y8I1-F1
#
_cell.length_a   1.000
_cell.length_b   1.000
_cell.length_c   1.000
_cell.angle_alpha   90.00
_cell.angle_beta   90.00
_cell.angle_gamma   90.00
#
_symmetry.space_group_name_H-M   'P 1'
#
loop_
_entity.id
_entity.type
_entity.pdbx_description
1 polymer ?
#
loop_
_entity_poly.entity_id
_entity_poly.type
_entity_poly.pdbx_seq_one_letter_code
_entity_poly.pdbx_strand_id
1 'polypeptide(L)'
;ARKDVRLVELDFKGACDKVWWRGLLAHLWAVGVRSKAFKLMQSYLSDRALFVVANGDSSSHMSIKSGVPQGAIWSPLLFDLFIRNVPQRVREAQCWFYADELTLQNDVDREEGAAQRAAEELNDDLQRLYEFGKEWLLEFEPTKSQELIITNLPENHKVTHPPLSMGGVIVEEKEQLEALGFTIDPRGNWSLHAEAVAKEARKRLGAIRRIAHMLDDRAKMMAYKAFVRSKIEYGNLIYWGAAEGYLEKLDRVQSSAVSMLKDSSAFFIPSLESRRQAAAVGLTCKLLDGQGRGALSEVQPVFAPPTTKSTRSSDRLAAQRAAGPQHPHQLKAAAIRHTGNTRSLMTYKRSYR
;
A
#
# COMPACT_ATOMS: atom_id res chain seq x y z
N ALA A 1 -0.07 -1.05 24.79
CA ALA A 1 1.18 -1.84 24.78
C ALA A 1 1.61 -2.02 23.32
N ARG A 2 2.91 -2.17 23.03
CA ARG A 2 3.37 -2.49 21.67
C ARG A 2 3.05 -3.97 21.41
N LYS A 3 2.23 -4.26 20.40
CA LYS A 3 1.87 -5.61 19.95
C LYS A 3 2.90 -6.14 18.95
N ASP A 4 2.94 -7.44 18.75
CA ASP A 4 3.53 -8.03 17.56
C ASP A 4 2.45 -8.12 16.46
N VAL A 5 2.83 -8.23 15.20
CA VAL A 5 1.87 -8.36 14.08
C VAL A 5 2.30 -9.51 13.20
N ARG A 6 1.38 -10.41 12.89
CA ARG A 6 1.61 -11.48 11.90
C ARG A 6 0.95 -11.06 10.59
N LEU A 7 1.75 -10.99 9.52
CA LEU A 7 1.28 -10.77 8.16
C LEU A 7 1.40 -12.07 7.38
N VAL A 8 0.32 -12.52 6.76
CA VAL A 8 0.29 -13.75 5.95
C VAL A 8 -0.13 -13.41 4.54
N GLU A 9 0.79 -13.53 3.58
CA GLU A 9 0.53 -13.33 2.17
C GLU A 9 0.12 -14.64 1.50
N LEU A 10 -0.95 -14.56 0.71
CA LEU A 10 -1.59 -15.67 0.04
C LEU A 10 -1.74 -15.36 -1.45
N ASP A 11 -1.44 -16.36 -2.29
CA ASP A 11 -1.53 -16.26 -3.75
C ASP A 11 -2.53 -17.27 -4.29
N PHE A 12 -3.28 -16.88 -5.31
CA PHE A 12 -4.17 -17.78 -6.04
C PHE A 12 -3.43 -18.50 -7.17
N LYS A 13 -3.74 -19.78 -7.39
CA LYS A 13 -3.16 -20.56 -8.47
C LYS A 13 -3.78 -20.17 -9.82
N GLY A 14 -3.12 -19.27 -10.57
CA GLY A 14 -3.56 -18.89 -11.92
C GLY A 14 -4.90 -18.16 -11.92
N ALA A 15 -5.05 -17.16 -11.04
CA ALA A 15 -6.32 -16.58 -10.63
C ALA A 15 -7.23 -16.17 -11.80
N CYS A 16 -6.71 -15.39 -12.75
CA CYS A 16 -7.46 -14.92 -13.92
C CYS A 16 -7.92 -16.07 -14.82
N ASP A 17 -7.17 -17.17 -14.92
CA ASP A 17 -7.50 -18.30 -15.81
C ASP A 17 -8.51 -19.27 -15.18
N LYS A 18 -8.65 -19.21 -13.85
CA LYS A 18 -9.49 -20.12 -13.05
C LYS A 18 -10.89 -19.60 -12.76
N VAL A 19 -11.19 -18.34 -13.08
CA VAL A 19 -12.52 -17.74 -12.83
C VAL A 19 -13.65 -18.63 -13.38
N TRP A 20 -14.45 -19.19 -12.48
CA TRP A 20 -15.52 -20.10 -12.85
C TRP A 20 -16.74 -19.33 -13.38
N TRP A 21 -17.02 -19.48 -14.68
CA TRP A 21 -18.02 -18.66 -15.37
C TRP A 21 -19.43 -18.73 -14.77
N ARG A 22 -19.87 -19.93 -14.31
CA ARG A 22 -21.20 -20.05 -13.69
C ARG A 22 -21.27 -19.29 -12.37
N GLY A 23 -20.23 -19.39 -11.54
CA GLY A 23 -20.11 -18.63 -10.30
C GLY A 23 -20.08 -17.13 -10.55
N LEU A 24 -19.29 -16.68 -11.54
CA LEU A 24 -19.23 -15.27 -11.95
C LEU A 24 -20.60 -14.74 -12.43
N LEU A 25 -21.32 -15.51 -13.26
CA LEU A 25 -22.67 -15.15 -13.71
C LEU A 25 -23.65 -15.07 -12.53
N ALA A 26 -23.57 -15.99 -11.57
CA ALA A 26 -24.39 -15.91 -10.35
C ALA A 26 -24.07 -14.63 -9.56
N HIS A 27 -22.80 -14.25 -9.44
CA HIS A 27 -22.38 -13.00 -8.81
C HIS A 27 -22.87 -11.74 -9.52
N LEU A 28 -22.81 -11.71 -10.86
CA LEU A 28 -23.37 -10.64 -11.69
C LEU A 28 -24.89 -10.49 -11.47
N TRP A 29 -25.60 -11.61 -11.46
CA TRP A 29 -27.04 -11.61 -11.20
C TRP A 29 -27.38 -11.09 -9.81
N ALA A 30 -26.61 -11.50 -8.79
CA ALA A 30 -26.79 -11.11 -7.40
C ALA A 30 -26.58 -9.61 -7.17
N VAL A 31 -25.68 -8.95 -7.92
CA VAL A 31 -25.51 -7.48 -7.85
C VAL A 31 -26.47 -6.72 -8.76
N GLY A 32 -27.45 -7.40 -9.35
CA GLY A 32 -28.52 -6.77 -10.11
C GLY A 32 -28.21 -6.53 -11.59
N VAL A 33 -27.17 -7.16 -12.16
CA VAL A 33 -26.99 -7.14 -13.62
C VAL A 33 -28.06 -8.00 -14.27
N ARG A 34 -28.91 -7.38 -15.11
CA ARG A 34 -30.09 -8.02 -15.71
C ARG A 34 -30.18 -7.78 -17.22
N SER A 35 -31.16 -8.44 -17.84
CA SER A 35 -31.60 -8.17 -19.21
C SER A 35 -30.46 -8.21 -20.24
N LYS A 36 -30.32 -7.18 -21.08
CA LYS A 36 -29.33 -7.13 -22.16
C LYS A 36 -27.90 -7.14 -21.64
N ALA A 37 -27.63 -6.48 -20.51
CA ALA A 37 -26.29 -6.47 -19.91
C ALA A 37 -25.87 -7.87 -19.44
N PHE A 38 -26.78 -8.60 -18.79
CA PHE A 38 -26.52 -9.97 -18.38
C PHE A 38 -26.28 -10.90 -19.58
N LYS A 39 -27.12 -10.80 -20.62
CA LYS A 39 -26.94 -11.55 -21.87
C LYS A 39 -25.61 -11.25 -22.56
N LEU A 40 -25.17 -9.99 -22.54
CA LEU A 40 -23.86 -9.60 -23.06
C LEU A 40 -22.73 -10.30 -22.29
N MET A 41 -22.79 -10.34 -20.96
CA MET A 41 -21.78 -11.04 -20.14
C MET A 41 -21.80 -12.56 -20.38
N GLN A 42 -22.97 -13.17 -20.51
CA GLN A 42 -23.09 -14.58 -20.89
C GLN A 42 -22.41 -14.85 -22.23
N SER A 43 -22.69 -14.02 -23.24
CA SER A 43 -22.07 -14.14 -24.56
C SER A 43 -20.56 -13.90 -24.52
N TYR A 44 -20.09 -12.96 -23.70
CA TYR A 44 -18.66 -12.63 -23.56
C TYR A 44 -17.83 -13.78 -22.96
N LEU A 45 -18.45 -14.56 -22.07
CA LEU A 45 -17.80 -15.69 -21.38
C LEU A 45 -18.00 -17.03 -22.10
N SER A 46 -18.96 -17.17 -23.03
CA SER A 46 -19.27 -18.45 -23.68
C SER A 46 -18.43 -18.71 -24.94
N ASP A 47 -18.30 -19.99 -25.31
CA ASP A 47 -17.68 -20.47 -26.56
C ASP A 47 -16.28 -19.89 -26.86
N ARG A 48 -15.51 -19.67 -25.79
CA ARG A 48 -14.15 -19.14 -25.92
C ARG A 48 -13.15 -20.25 -26.23
N ALA A 49 -12.13 -19.89 -27.00
CA ALA A 49 -10.97 -20.74 -27.27
C ALA A 49 -9.67 -19.94 -27.18
N LEU A 50 -8.57 -20.64 -26.89
CA LEU A 50 -7.21 -20.13 -26.92
C LEU A 50 -6.44 -20.79 -28.06
N PHE A 51 -5.51 -20.05 -28.66
CA PHE A 51 -4.52 -20.56 -29.60
C PHE A 51 -3.28 -19.66 -29.51
N VAL A 52 -2.13 -20.16 -29.96
CA VAL A 52 -0.85 -19.43 -29.95
C VAL A 52 -0.42 -19.18 -31.38
N VAL A 53 0.08 -17.97 -31.65
CA VAL A 53 0.73 -17.61 -32.91
C VAL A 53 2.22 -17.42 -32.66
N ALA A 54 3.05 -18.15 -33.41
CA ALA A 54 4.50 -18.05 -33.34
C ALA A 54 5.07 -18.04 -34.75
N ASN A 55 5.90 -17.04 -35.08
CA ASN A 55 6.54 -16.87 -36.39
C ASN A 55 5.56 -16.88 -37.59
N GLY A 56 4.32 -16.44 -37.38
CA GLY A 56 3.28 -16.42 -38.42
C GLY A 56 2.44 -17.69 -38.49
N ASP A 57 2.85 -18.78 -37.83
CA ASP A 57 2.08 -20.02 -37.73
C ASP A 57 1.18 -20.01 -36.50
N SER A 58 0.01 -20.66 -36.61
CA SER A 58 -0.98 -20.75 -35.53
C SER A 58 -1.17 -22.18 -35.05
N SER A 59 -1.32 -22.37 -33.74
CA SER A 59 -1.73 -23.65 -33.17
C SER A 59 -3.19 -23.98 -33.48
N SER A 60 -3.60 -25.22 -33.20
CA SER A 60 -5.01 -25.56 -33.10
C SER A 60 -5.70 -24.74 -32.00
N HIS A 61 -7.01 -24.52 -32.16
CA HIS A 61 -7.84 -23.88 -31.14
C HIS A 61 -8.14 -24.86 -30.01
N MET A 62 -8.06 -24.37 -28.77
CA MET A 62 -8.41 -25.09 -27.55
C MET A 62 -9.56 -24.37 -26.86
N SER A 63 -10.74 -24.99 -26.84
CA SER A 63 -11.88 -24.44 -26.09
C SER A 63 -11.60 -24.38 -24.59
N ILE A 64 -11.97 -23.27 -23.96
CA ILE A 64 -11.84 -23.06 -22.51
C ILE A 64 -13.22 -23.04 -21.84
N LYS A 65 -13.23 -23.27 -20.52
CA LYS A 65 -14.46 -23.30 -19.71
C LYS A 65 -14.39 -22.42 -18.46
N SER A 66 -13.30 -21.69 -18.30
CA SER A 66 -13.01 -20.81 -17.18
C SER A 66 -12.10 -19.68 -17.63
N GLY A 67 -12.01 -18.67 -16.78
CA GLY A 67 -11.07 -17.58 -16.88
C GLY A 67 -11.62 -16.32 -17.50
N VAL A 68 -10.94 -15.22 -17.23
CA VAL A 68 -11.16 -13.92 -17.84
C VAL A 68 -9.91 -13.54 -18.65
N PRO A 69 -10.04 -13.01 -19.88
CA PRO A 69 -8.86 -12.81 -20.72
C PRO A 69 -7.93 -11.72 -20.17
N GLN A 70 -6.66 -12.03 -19.96
CA GLN A 70 -5.69 -11.03 -19.52
C GLN A 70 -5.56 -9.90 -20.57
N GLY A 71 -5.54 -8.65 -20.11
CA GLY A 71 -5.50 -7.46 -20.96
C GLY A 71 -6.86 -6.99 -21.51
N ALA A 72 -7.94 -7.74 -21.30
CA ALA A 72 -9.28 -7.24 -21.62
C ALA A 72 -9.78 -6.23 -20.58
N ILE A 73 -10.48 -5.20 -21.04
CA ILE A 73 -10.97 -4.08 -20.21
C ILE A 73 -11.86 -4.57 -19.05
N TRP A 74 -12.69 -5.59 -19.29
CA TRP A 74 -13.63 -6.11 -18.30
C TRP A 74 -13.01 -7.07 -17.30
N SER A 75 -11.87 -7.67 -17.63
CA SER A 75 -11.30 -8.78 -16.85
C SER A 75 -10.97 -8.41 -15.41
N PRO A 76 -10.34 -7.24 -15.11
CA PRO A 76 -10.10 -6.83 -13.73
C PRO A 76 -11.40 -6.71 -12.93
N LEU A 77 -12.42 -6.03 -13.47
CA LEU A 77 -13.70 -5.85 -12.79
C LEU A 77 -14.43 -7.18 -12.56
N LEU A 78 -14.40 -8.09 -13.53
CA LEU A 78 -15.02 -9.40 -13.40
C LEU A 78 -14.27 -10.27 -12.38
N PHE A 79 -12.95 -10.16 -12.31
CA PHE A 79 -12.14 -10.84 -11.31
C PHE A 79 -12.45 -10.31 -9.90
N ASP A 80 -12.43 -8.99 -9.69
CA ASP A 80 -12.78 -8.36 -8.42
C ASP A 80 -14.19 -8.76 -7.96
N LEU A 81 -15.15 -8.79 -8.89
CA LEU A 81 -16.50 -9.24 -8.61
C LEU A 81 -16.56 -10.72 -8.19
N PHE A 82 -15.70 -11.55 -8.79
CA PHE A 82 -15.62 -12.98 -8.49
C PHE A 82 -15.10 -13.24 -7.07
N ILE A 83 -14.07 -12.49 -6.64
CA ILE A 83 -13.45 -12.67 -5.32
C ILE A 83 -14.07 -11.81 -4.21
N ARG A 84 -15.08 -10.99 -4.50
CA ARG A 84 -15.64 -10.00 -3.57
C ARG A 84 -16.08 -10.54 -2.20
N ASN A 85 -16.42 -11.83 -2.12
CA ASN A 85 -16.90 -12.48 -0.90
C ASN A 85 -15.77 -13.13 -0.09
N VAL A 86 -14.53 -13.14 -0.58
CA VAL A 86 -13.37 -13.69 0.13
C VAL A 86 -13.23 -13.10 1.54
N PRO A 87 -13.34 -11.78 1.77
CA PRO A 87 -13.21 -11.21 3.12
C PRO A 87 -14.25 -11.72 4.11
N GLN A 88 -15.43 -12.16 3.63
CA GLN A 88 -16.49 -12.70 4.49
C GLN A 88 -16.16 -14.08 5.06
N ARG A 89 -15.10 -14.73 4.56
CA ARG A 89 -14.61 -16.02 5.06
C ARG A 89 -13.58 -15.88 6.17
N VAL A 90 -13.02 -14.68 6.34
CA VAL A 90 -12.05 -14.36 7.39
C VAL A 90 -12.84 -13.83 8.60
N ARG A 91 -12.58 -14.37 9.79
CA ARG A 91 -13.29 -14.00 11.02
C ARG A 91 -12.42 -13.22 11.99
N GLU A 92 -11.18 -13.66 12.16
CA GLU A 92 -10.32 -13.20 13.25
C GLU A 92 -9.33 -12.15 12.74
N ALA A 93 -8.70 -12.41 11.60
CA ALA A 93 -7.73 -11.51 10.99
C ALA A 93 -8.39 -10.38 10.19
N GLN A 94 -7.66 -9.28 10.03
CA GLN A 94 -7.96 -8.30 8.99
C GLN A 94 -7.57 -8.87 7.63
N CYS A 95 -8.48 -8.80 6.65
CA CYS A 95 -8.25 -9.28 5.30
C CYS A 95 -8.07 -8.10 4.34
N TRP A 96 -6.86 -7.96 3.81
CA TRP A 96 -6.52 -7.00 2.78
C TRP A 96 -6.32 -7.74 1.45
N PHE A 97 -6.81 -7.19 0.35
CA PHE A 97 -6.58 -7.78 -0.96
C PHE A 97 -6.54 -6.72 -2.05
N TYR A 98 -5.74 -6.97 -3.07
CA TYR A 98 -5.62 -6.14 -4.25
C TYR A 98 -5.42 -7.05 -5.47
N ALA A 99 -6.40 -7.08 -6.37
CA ALA A 99 -6.47 -8.10 -7.40
C ALA A 99 -6.33 -9.51 -6.77
N ASP A 100 -5.36 -10.30 -7.21
CA ASP A 100 -5.10 -11.67 -6.76
C ASP A 100 -4.19 -11.78 -5.53
N GLU A 101 -3.52 -10.70 -5.12
CA GLU A 101 -2.74 -10.65 -3.88
C GLU A 101 -3.67 -10.49 -2.68
N LEU A 102 -3.60 -11.42 -1.72
CA LEU A 102 -4.35 -11.37 -0.47
C LEU A 102 -3.39 -11.43 0.73
N THR A 103 -3.63 -10.57 1.72
CA THR A 103 -2.83 -10.49 2.93
C THR A 103 -3.74 -10.50 4.16
N LEU A 104 -3.50 -11.44 5.07
CA LEU A 104 -4.09 -11.43 6.40
C LEU A 104 -3.17 -10.69 7.37
N GLN A 105 -3.76 -9.90 8.26
CA GLN A 105 -3.06 -9.25 9.37
C GLN A 105 -3.73 -9.65 10.69
N ASN A 106 -2.97 -10.19 11.63
CA ASN A 106 -3.40 -10.39 13.01
C ASN A 106 -2.47 -9.65 13.99
N ASP A 107 -3.05 -8.92 14.93
CA ASP A 107 -2.35 -8.17 15.97
C ASP A 107 -2.22 -9.04 17.22
N VAL A 108 -0.99 -9.40 17.59
CA VAL A 108 -0.69 -10.34 18.67
C VAL A 108 -0.28 -9.59 19.94
N ASP A 109 -1.11 -9.70 20.98
CA ASP A 109 -0.76 -9.21 22.31
C ASP A 109 0.42 -9.98 22.92
N ARG A 110 1.03 -9.44 23.98
CA ARG A 110 2.28 -9.98 24.57
C ARG A 110 2.09 -10.73 25.89
N GLU A 111 0.84 -11.02 26.21
CA GLU A 111 0.48 -11.86 27.35
C GLU A 111 0.74 -13.33 27.06
N GLU A 112 0.86 -14.13 28.12
CA GLU A 112 1.10 -15.56 28.01
C GLU A 112 -0.01 -16.24 27.20
N GLY A 113 0.39 -17.10 26.26
CA GLY A 113 -0.51 -17.80 25.36
C GLY A 113 -1.08 -16.96 24.20
N ALA A 114 -0.81 -15.65 24.10
CA ALA A 114 -1.34 -14.83 23.01
C ALA A 114 -0.84 -15.27 21.63
N ALA A 115 0.45 -15.60 21.50
CA ALA A 115 0.99 -16.13 20.25
C ALA A 115 0.34 -17.46 19.82
N GLN A 116 -0.01 -18.31 20.80
CA GLN A 116 -0.71 -19.56 20.56
C GLN A 116 -2.14 -19.32 20.07
N ARG A 117 -2.90 -18.45 20.75
CA ARG A 117 -4.26 -18.08 20.33
C ARG A 117 -4.27 -17.45 18.94
N ALA A 118 -3.36 -16.51 18.66
CA ALA A 118 -3.25 -15.88 17.35
C ALA A 118 -2.93 -16.89 16.23
N ALA A 119 -2.13 -17.93 16.53
CA ALA A 119 -1.86 -19.00 15.58
C ALA A 119 -3.09 -19.87 15.32
N GLU A 120 -3.88 -20.18 16.35
CA GLU A 120 -5.13 -20.94 16.23
C GLU A 120 -6.17 -20.16 15.39
N GLU A 121 -6.36 -18.88 15.69
CA GLU A 121 -7.22 -17.95 14.94
C GLU A 121 -6.82 -17.86 13.47
N LEU A 122 -5.52 -17.64 13.19
CA LEU A 122 -5.02 -17.56 11.81
C LEU A 122 -5.15 -18.89 11.07
N ASN A 123 -4.85 -20.02 11.69
CA ASN A 123 -5.00 -21.33 11.05
C ASN A 123 -6.48 -21.64 10.71
N ASP A 124 -7.41 -21.22 11.56
CA ASP A 124 -8.84 -21.35 11.31
C ASP A 124 -9.29 -20.47 10.12
N ASP A 125 -8.79 -19.23 10.03
CA ASP A 125 -9.00 -18.37 8.85
C ASP A 125 -8.37 -18.94 7.56
N LEU A 126 -7.13 -19.44 7.64
CA LEU A 126 -6.44 -20.09 6.52
C LEU A 126 -7.19 -21.33 6.03
N GLN A 127 -7.74 -22.12 6.94
CA GLN A 127 -8.55 -23.29 6.59
C GLN A 127 -9.86 -22.88 5.89
N ARG A 128 -10.57 -21.87 6.40
CA ARG A 128 -11.77 -21.34 5.74
C ARG A 128 -11.49 -20.80 4.35
N LEU A 129 -10.38 -20.08 4.16
CA LEU A 129 -9.95 -19.60 2.85
C LEU A 129 -9.60 -20.76 1.91
N TYR A 130 -8.88 -21.76 2.41
CA TYR A 130 -8.55 -22.95 1.63
C TYR A 130 -9.80 -23.71 1.16
N GLU A 131 -10.81 -23.85 2.03
CA GLU A 131 -12.12 -24.42 1.69
C GLU A 131 -12.89 -23.55 0.69
N PHE A 132 -12.89 -22.23 0.87
CA PHE A 132 -13.48 -21.30 -0.10
C PHE A 132 -12.87 -21.49 -1.49
N GLY A 133 -11.54 -21.60 -1.58
CA GLY A 133 -10.85 -21.81 -2.85
C GLY A 133 -11.30 -23.10 -3.55
N LYS A 134 -11.56 -24.17 -2.79
CA LYS A 134 -12.13 -25.42 -3.32
C LYS A 134 -13.60 -25.26 -3.76
N GLU A 135 -14.42 -24.61 -2.94
CA GLU A 135 -15.84 -24.36 -3.23
C GLU A 135 -16.02 -23.53 -4.51
N TRP A 136 -15.18 -22.51 -4.70
CA TRP A 136 -15.26 -21.56 -5.81
C TRP A 136 -14.34 -21.90 -7.00
N LEU A 137 -13.63 -23.03 -6.94
CA LEU A 137 -12.67 -23.47 -7.96
C LEU A 137 -11.55 -22.45 -8.24
N LEU A 138 -11.22 -21.65 -7.22
CA LEU A 138 -10.15 -20.65 -7.20
C LEU A 138 -9.18 -21.00 -6.09
N GLU A 139 -8.41 -22.06 -6.31
CA GLU A 139 -7.51 -22.63 -5.33
C GLU A 139 -6.37 -21.65 -5.01
N PHE A 140 -6.02 -21.57 -3.72
CA PHE A 140 -4.77 -20.95 -3.29
C PHE A 140 -3.57 -21.82 -3.70
N GLU A 141 -2.38 -21.22 -3.75
CA GLU A 141 -1.11 -21.91 -3.97
C GLU A 141 -0.30 -21.92 -2.65
N PRO A 142 -0.49 -22.94 -1.77
CA PRO A 142 0.08 -22.91 -0.42
C PRO A 142 1.61 -22.82 -0.38
N THR A 143 2.28 -23.34 -1.41
CA THR A 143 3.75 -23.28 -1.51
C THR A 143 4.30 -21.88 -1.77
N LYS A 144 3.46 -20.94 -2.22
CA LYS A 144 3.81 -19.54 -2.38
C LYS A 144 3.37 -18.67 -1.20
N SER A 145 2.55 -19.21 -0.30
CA SER A 145 2.12 -18.50 0.89
C SER A 145 3.31 -18.22 1.81
N GLN A 146 3.39 -17.00 2.31
CA GLN A 146 4.50 -16.53 3.13
C GLN A 146 3.96 -15.82 4.36
N GLU A 147 4.75 -15.85 5.42
CA GLU A 147 4.48 -15.12 6.64
C GLU A 147 5.62 -14.16 6.98
N LEU A 148 5.28 -13.00 7.54
CA LEU A 148 6.22 -12.12 8.21
C LEU A 148 5.69 -11.77 9.61
N ILE A 149 6.55 -11.94 10.61
CA ILE A 149 6.29 -11.48 11.98
C ILE A 149 6.97 -10.13 12.17
N ILE A 150 6.16 -9.10 12.42
CA ILE A 150 6.63 -7.76 12.73
C ILE A 150 6.67 -7.60 14.25
N THR A 151 7.86 -7.29 14.77
CA THR A 151 8.06 -6.99 16.19
C THR A 151 9.09 -5.89 16.40
N ASN A 152 8.90 -5.10 17.46
CA ASN A 152 9.89 -4.14 17.92
C ASN A 152 10.66 -4.62 19.15
N LEU A 153 10.48 -5.88 19.56
CA LEU A 153 11.27 -6.49 20.61
C LEU A 153 12.72 -6.67 20.13
N PRO A 154 13.70 -6.50 21.04
CA PRO A 154 15.06 -6.90 20.75
C PRO A 154 15.14 -8.42 20.60
N GLU A 155 16.15 -8.90 19.86
CA GLU A 155 16.27 -10.30 19.43
C GLU A 155 16.15 -11.32 20.56
N ASN A 156 16.77 -11.00 21.69
CA ASN A 156 16.80 -11.79 22.91
C ASN A 156 15.47 -11.82 23.71
N HIS A 157 14.47 -11.06 23.29
CA HIS A 157 13.13 -11.03 23.89
C HIS A 157 12.03 -11.38 22.88
N LYS A 158 12.38 -11.83 21.67
CA LYS A 158 11.40 -12.23 20.66
C LYS A 158 10.54 -13.37 21.19
N VAL A 159 9.23 -13.24 21.01
CA VAL A 159 8.28 -14.31 21.29
C VAL A 159 8.36 -15.32 20.14
N THR A 160 8.42 -16.61 20.46
CA THR A 160 8.28 -17.66 19.45
C THR A 160 6.82 -17.79 19.07
N HIS A 161 6.51 -17.62 17.78
CA HIS A 161 5.16 -17.81 17.27
C HIS A 161 5.04 -19.23 16.69
N PRO A 162 3.93 -19.95 16.95
CA PRO A 162 3.69 -21.25 16.34
C PRO A 162 3.55 -21.16 14.82
N PRO A 163 3.97 -22.19 14.07
CA PRO A 163 3.86 -22.22 12.62
C PRO A 163 2.40 -22.21 12.17
N LEU A 164 2.15 -21.61 11.01
CA LEU A 164 0.87 -21.65 10.33
C LEU A 164 0.89 -22.71 9.23
N SER A 165 -0.29 -23.17 8.83
CA SER A 165 -0.44 -24.07 7.70
C SER A 165 -1.67 -23.74 6.87
N MET A 166 -1.56 -23.92 5.55
CA MET A 166 -2.67 -23.82 4.62
C MET A 166 -2.74 -25.09 3.78
N GLY A 167 -3.87 -25.79 3.81
CA GLY A 167 -4.05 -27.02 3.03
C GLY A 167 -3.04 -28.13 3.37
N GLY A 168 -2.56 -28.18 4.62
CA GLY A 168 -1.55 -29.12 5.09
C GLY A 168 -0.10 -28.74 4.75
N VAL A 169 0.13 -27.60 4.10
CA VAL A 169 1.47 -27.07 3.82
C VAL A 169 1.80 -25.99 4.85
N ILE A 170 2.97 -26.08 5.48
CA ILE A 170 3.46 -25.06 6.43
C ILE A 170 3.73 -23.77 5.65
N VAL A 171 3.21 -22.65 6.16
CA VAL A 171 3.49 -21.32 5.60
C VAL A 171 4.91 -20.91 6.00
N GLU A 172 5.72 -20.52 5.01
CA GLU A 172 7.12 -20.18 5.26
C GLU A 172 7.25 -18.80 5.91
N GLU A 173 7.87 -18.74 7.10
CA GLU A 173 8.25 -17.48 7.74
C GLU A 173 9.46 -16.86 7.00
N LYS A 174 9.31 -15.59 6.60
CA LYS A 174 10.32 -14.81 5.88
C LYS A 174 10.85 -13.68 6.76
N GLU A 175 12.09 -13.30 6.52
CA GLU A 175 12.75 -12.15 7.18
C GLU A 175 12.31 -10.79 6.62
N GLN A 176 11.60 -10.78 5.49
CA GLN A 176 10.94 -9.62 4.89
C GLN A 176 9.85 -10.11 3.94
N LEU A 177 8.84 -9.28 3.71
CA LEU A 177 7.73 -9.58 2.79
C LEU A 177 7.71 -8.55 1.66
N GLU A 178 7.45 -8.98 0.43
CA GLU A 178 7.24 -8.06 -0.70
C GLU A 178 5.77 -8.03 -1.08
N ALA A 179 5.10 -6.90 -0.88
CA ALA A 179 3.68 -6.75 -1.20
C ALA A 179 3.46 -5.44 -1.97
N LEU A 180 2.73 -5.48 -3.10
CA LEU A 180 2.41 -4.30 -3.92
C LEU A 180 3.61 -3.40 -4.27
N GLY A 181 4.81 -3.98 -4.40
CA GLY A 181 6.06 -3.26 -4.69
C GLY A 181 6.70 -2.56 -3.48
N PHE A 182 6.24 -2.86 -2.26
CA PHE A 182 6.85 -2.46 -0.99
C PHE A 182 7.56 -3.65 -0.35
N THR A 183 8.63 -3.35 0.40
CA THR A 183 9.36 -4.35 1.18
C THR A 183 9.04 -4.09 2.63
N ILE A 184 8.34 -5.00 3.29
CA ILE A 184 7.93 -4.84 4.67
C ILE A 184 9.03 -5.42 5.58
N ASP A 185 9.56 -4.56 6.45
CA ASP A 185 10.59 -4.91 7.43
C ASP A 185 9.99 -5.70 8.61
N PRO A 186 10.74 -6.65 9.20
CA PRO A 186 10.32 -7.37 10.41
C PRO A 186 10.25 -6.46 11.65
N ARG A 187 10.71 -5.20 11.52
CA ARG A 187 10.57 -4.16 12.55
C ARG A 187 9.50 -3.11 12.22
N GLY A 188 8.85 -3.21 11.05
CA GLY A 188 7.83 -2.25 10.60
C GLY A 188 8.34 -0.81 10.45
N ASN A 189 9.62 -0.63 10.16
CA ASN A 189 10.28 0.69 10.17
C ASN A 189 10.69 1.22 8.78
N TRP A 190 10.40 0.47 7.72
CA TRP A 190 10.67 0.80 6.31
C TRP A 190 12.14 0.98 5.94
N SER A 191 13.06 0.44 6.75
CA SER A 191 14.49 0.61 6.55
C SER A 191 15.01 -0.13 5.31
N LEU A 192 14.56 -1.38 5.13
CA LEU A 192 14.88 -2.24 3.99
C LEU A 192 14.23 -1.68 2.72
N HIS A 193 12.97 -1.24 2.81
CA HIS A 193 12.30 -0.59 1.68
C HIS A 193 13.06 0.66 1.18
N ALA A 194 13.39 1.58 2.09
CA ALA A 194 14.08 2.82 1.73
C ALA A 194 15.46 2.53 1.10
N GLU A 195 16.20 1.53 1.60
CA GLU A 195 17.47 1.11 0.99
C GLU A 195 17.26 0.53 -0.41
N ALA A 196 16.30 -0.39 -0.59
CA ALA A 196 15.99 -1.01 -1.87
C ALA A 196 15.57 0.03 -2.92
N VAL A 197 14.68 0.96 -2.56
CA VAL A 197 14.25 2.05 -3.44
C VAL A 197 15.42 2.98 -3.77
N ALA A 198 16.25 3.35 -2.78
CA ALA A 198 17.42 4.18 -3.02
C ALA A 198 18.42 3.51 -3.97
N LYS A 199 18.68 2.21 -3.79
CA LYS A 199 19.58 1.41 -4.65
C LYS A 199 19.10 1.39 -6.10
N GLU A 200 17.82 1.09 -6.32
CA GLU A 200 17.24 1.05 -7.67
C GLU A 200 17.19 2.46 -8.29
N ALA A 201 16.83 3.48 -7.52
CA ALA A 201 16.83 4.86 -7.98
C ALA A 201 18.23 5.35 -8.37
N ARG A 202 19.28 4.98 -7.62
CA ARG A 202 20.69 5.27 -7.97
C ARG A 202 21.11 4.56 -9.25
N LYS A 203 20.69 3.31 -9.48
CA LYS A 203 20.96 2.58 -10.72
C LYS A 203 20.39 3.31 -11.93
N ARG A 204 19.13 3.76 -11.85
CA ARG A 204 18.47 4.55 -12.88
C ARG A 204 19.13 5.90 -13.10
N LEU A 205 19.49 6.61 -12.02
CA LEU A 205 20.20 7.87 -12.09
C LEU A 205 21.60 7.70 -12.73
N GLY A 206 22.30 6.61 -12.42
CA GLY A 206 23.58 6.27 -13.04
C GLY A 206 23.47 6.07 -14.55
N ALA A 207 22.37 5.49 -15.04
CA ALA A 207 22.09 5.39 -16.47
C ALA A 207 21.90 6.77 -17.12
N ILE A 208 21.12 7.66 -16.50
CA ILE A 208 20.95 9.04 -16.97
C ILE A 208 22.29 9.78 -16.98
N ARG A 209 23.12 9.58 -15.95
CA ARG A 209 24.43 10.23 -15.84
C ARG A 209 25.37 9.91 -17.00
N ARG A 210 25.35 8.67 -17.51
CA ARG A 210 26.18 8.27 -18.67
C ARG A 210 25.86 9.07 -19.93
N ILE A 211 24.60 9.43 -20.14
CA ILE A 211 24.14 10.20 -21.31
C ILE A 211 23.99 11.70 -21.01
N ALA A 212 24.24 12.14 -19.78
CA ALA A 212 23.94 13.51 -19.35
C ALA A 212 24.72 14.59 -20.11
N HIS A 213 25.88 14.25 -20.67
CA HIS A 213 26.68 15.15 -21.51
C HIS A 213 25.99 15.48 -22.85
N MET A 214 25.05 14.63 -23.30
CA MET A 214 24.26 14.81 -24.52
C MET A 214 22.94 15.56 -24.27
N LEU A 215 22.61 15.84 -23.00
CA LEU A 215 21.33 16.40 -22.58
C LEU A 215 21.49 17.82 -22.06
N ASP A 216 20.52 18.68 -22.34
CA ASP A 216 20.36 19.95 -21.64
C ASP A 216 19.76 19.73 -20.24
N ASP A 217 19.76 20.77 -19.39
CA ASP A 217 19.28 20.64 -18.02
C ASP A 217 17.78 20.33 -17.94
N ARG A 218 17.01 20.79 -18.94
CA ARG A 218 15.58 20.50 -19.04
C ARG A 218 15.34 19.01 -19.29
N ALA A 219 16.06 18.41 -20.23
CA ALA A 219 15.98 16.98 -20.55
C ALA A 219 16.49 16.12 -19.38
N LYS A 220 17.59 16.50 -18.72
CA LYS A 220 18.07 15.82 -17.50
C LYS A 220 17.00 15.82 -16.41
N MET A 221 16.39 16.97 -16.17
CA MET A 221 15.33 17.10 -15.15
C MET A 221 14.08 16.31 -15.52
N MET A 222 13.70 16.29 -16.80
CA MET A 222 12.60 15.47 -17.29
C MET A 222 12.89 13.98 -17.07
N ALA A 223 14.07 13.50 -17.44
CA ALA A 223 14.49 12.11 -17.25
C ALA A 223 14.54 11.72 -15.76
N TYR A 224 15.08 12.59 -14.90
CA TYR A 224 15.06 12.39 -13.44
C TYR A 224 13.63 12.23 -12.92
N LYS A 225 12.73 13.16 -13.27
CA LYS A 225 11.34 13.14 -12.83
C LYS A 225 10.60 11.88 -13.31
N ALA A 226 10.82 11.48 -14.57
CA ALA A 226 10.13 10.37 -15.21
C ALA A 226 10.60 9.00 -14.72
N PHE A 227 11.91 8.80 -14.55
CA PHE A 227 12.47 7.47 -14.30
C PHE A 227 12.97 7.24 -12.87
N VAL A 228 13.47 8.28 -12.21
CA VAL A 228 14.09 8.18 -10.88
C VAL A 228 13.10 8.60 -9.80
N ARG A 229 12.59 9.84 -9.88
CA ARG A 229 11.69 10.39 -8.86
C ARG A 229 10.36 9.63 -8.80
N SER A 230 9.83 9.20 -9.94
CA SER A 230 8.63 8.35 -9.99
C SER A 230 8.78 7.06 -9.18
N LYS A 231 9.97 6.44 -9.17
CA LYS A 231 10.27 5.26 -8.34
C LYS A 231 10.39 5.62 -6.86
N ILE A 232 10.98 6.77 -6.54
CA ILE A 232 11.13 7.28 -5.17
C ILE A 232 9.79 7.74 -4.57
N GLU A 233 8.83 8.16 -5.40
CA GLU A 233 7.55 8.71 -4.95
C GLU A 233 6.39 7.70 -5.02
N TYR A 234 6.63 6.50 -5.54
CA TYR A 234 5.63 5.44 -5.57
C TYR A 234 5.22 5.04 -4.14
N GLY A 235 3.96 5.32 -3.78
CA GLY A 235 3.40 5.06 -2.44
C GLY A 235 4.14 5.74 -1.28
N ASN A 236 4.71 6.93 -1.51
CA ASN A 236 5.51 7.64 -0.51
C ASN A 236 4.82 7.96 0.82
N LEU A 237 3.49 7.85 0.89
CA LEU A 237 2.71 7.98 2.11
C LEU A 237 2.87 6.79 3.06
N ILE A 238 3.08 5.59 2.52
CA ILE A 238 3.16 4.34 3.30
C ILE A 238 4.37 4.37 4.24
N TYR A 239 5.52 4.81 3.74
CA TYR A 239 6.76 4.95 4.50
C TYR A 239 7.04 6.40 4.92
N TRP A 240 6.04 7.28 4.94
CA TRP A 240 6.23 8.68 5.34
C TRP A 240 6.72 8.79 6.79
N GLY A 241 6.24 7.93 7.68
CA GLY A 241 6.67 7.86 9.09
C GLY A 241 8.03 7.20 9.33
N ALA A 242 8.77 6.82 8.28
CA ALA A 242 10.08 6.21 8.42
C ALA A 242 11.09 7.17 9.06
N ALA A 243 12.13 6.62 9.67
CA ALA A 243 13.20 7.42 10.27
C ALA A 243 13.89 8.32 9.23
N GLU A 244 14.17 9.59 9.56
CA GLU A 244 14.85 10.53 8.67
C GLU A 244 16.15 9.95 8.10
N GLY A 245 16.95 9.25 8.92
CA GLY A 245 18.19 8.61 8.44
C GLY A 245 17.97 7.57 7.33
N TYR A 246 16.80 6.94 7.26
CA TYR A 246 16.43 6.06 6.14
C TYR A 246 15.97 6.89 4.93
N LEU A 247 15.17 7.94 5.15
CA LEU A 247 14.67 8.82 4.08
C LEU A 247 15.77 9.66 3.44
N GLU A 248 16.80 10.06 4.20
CA GLU A 248 17.98 10.77 3.71
C GLU A 248 18.67 10.04 2.56
N LYS A 249 18.59 8.70 2.54
CA LYS A 249 19.14 7.89 1.45
C LYS A 249 18.50 8.23 0.12
N LEU A 250 17.20 8.56 0.12
CA LEU A 250 16.41 9.00 -1.02
C LEU A 250 16.74 10.47 -1.36
N ASP A 251 16.86 11.32 -0.35
CA ASP A 251 17.23 12.74 -0.55
C ASP A 251 18.61 12.88 -1.21
N ARG A 252 19.57 12.02 -0.84
CA ARG A 252 20.87 11.95 -1.51
C ARG A 252 20.75 11.61 -3.01
N VAL A 253 19.77 10.80 -3.40
CA VAL A 253 19.52 10.53 -4.84
C VAL A 253 19.02 11.78 -5.54
N GLN A 254 18.09 12.52 -4.93
CA GLN A 254 17.64 13.80 -5.48
C GLN A 254 18.79 14.80 -5.60
N SER A 255 19.57 15.01 -4.54
CA SER A 255 20.73 15.92 -4.56
C SER A 255 21.74 15.55 -5.64
N SER A 256 21.99 14.25 -5.84
CA SER A 256 22.87 13.74 -6.89
C SER A 256 22.31 13.94 -8.31
N ALA A 257 21.00 14.04 -8.47
CA ALA A 257 20.37 14.40 -9.74
C ALA A 257 20.46 15.91 -10.00
N VAL A 258 20.24 16.74 -8.98
CA VAL A 258 20.38 18.20 -9.08
C VAL A 258 21.82 18.60 -9.41
N SER A 259 22.81 17.90 -8.84
CA SER A 259 24.22 18.18 -9.11
C SER A 259 24.66 17.90 -10.56
N MET A 260 23.82 17.29 -11.39
CA MET A 260 24.10 17.07 -12.82
C MET A 260 23.70 18.26 -13.71
N LEU A 261 22.99 19.23 -13.14
CA LEU A 261 22.54 20.43 -13.86
C LEU A 261 23.66 21.47 -13.90
N LYS A 262 23.74 22.21 -15.00
CA LYS A 262 24.63 23.38 -15.11
C LYS A 262 24.05 24.58 -14.36
N ASP A 263 22.74 24.81 -14.50
CA ASP A 263 21.99 25.82 -13.77
C ASP A 263 20.78 25.18 -13.07
N SER A 264 20.96 24.89 -11.78
CA SER A 264 19.87 24.35 -10.96
C SER A 264 18.85 25.41 -10.54
N SER A 265 19.21 26.70 -10.56
CA SER A 265 18.32 27.80 -10.11
C SER A 265 17.14 28.02 -11.06
N ALA A 266 17.30 27.64 -12.33
CA ALA A 266 16.24 27.63 -13.32
C ALA A 266 15.09 26.65 -13.03
N PHE A 267 15.24 25.75 -12.03
CA PHE A 267 14.26 24.72 -11.70
C PHE A 267 13.79 24.82 -10.26
N PHE A 268 12.48 24.88 -10.05
CA PHE A 268 11.91 24.63 -8.73
C PHE A 268 11.90 23.13 -8.43
N ILE A 269 12.72 22.70 -7.47
CA ILE A 269 12.88 21.31 -7.06
C ILE A 269 12.55 21.22 -5.57
N PRO A 270 11.28 20.97 -5.19
CA PRO A 270 10.94 20.82 -3.78
C PRO A 270 11.64 19.60 -3.18
N SER A 271 11.95 19.65 -1.89
CA SER A 271 12.50 18.50 -1.17
C SER A 271 11.54 17.32 -1.24
N LEU A 272 12.07 16.08 -1.20
CA LEU A 272 11.20 14.91 -1.18
C LEU A 272 10.32 14.89 0.07
N GLU A 273 10.82 15.44 1.19
CA GLU A 273 10.04 15.64 2.41
C GLU A 273 8.83 16.54 2.18
N SER A 274 9.02 17.72 1.58
CA SER A 274 7.93 18.65 1.28
C SER A 274 6.87 17.99 0.40
N ARG A 275 7.29 17.15 -0.56
CA ARG A 275 6.37 16.41 -1.43
C ARG A 275 5.60 15.32 -0.67
N ARG A 276 6.24 14.60 0.25
CA ARG A 276 5.58 13.64 1.16
C ARG A 276 4.56 14.34 2.06
N GLN A 277 4.93 15.46 2.68
CA GLN A 277 4.04 16.27 3.52
C GLN A 277 2.85 16.81 2.73
N ALA A 278 3.08 17.33 1.52
CA ALA A 278 1.99 17.81 0.67
C ALA A 278 1.02 16.69 0.29
N ALA A 279 1.54 15.49 -0.01
CA ALA A 279 0.71 14.31 -0.26
C ALA A 279 -0.10 13.91 0.98
N ALA A 280 0.51 13.96 2.17
CA ALA A 280 -0.13 13.60 3.43
C ALA A 280 -1.26 14.59 3.78
N VAL A 281 -0.98 15.90 3.69
CA VAL A 281 -2.00 16.95 3.87
C VAL A 281 -3.12 16.78 2.87
N GLY A 282 -2.79 16.55 1.59
CA GLY A 282 -3.78 16.33 0.54
C GLY A 282 -4.67 15.12 0.81
N LEU A 283 -4.12 14.03 1.36
CA LEU A 283 -4.91 12.88 1.79
C LEU A 283 -5.80 13.26 2.99
N THR A 284 -5.24 13.87 4.03
CA THR A 284 -5.98 14.26 5.24
C THR A 284 -7.15 15.20 4.93
N CYS A 285 -6.96 16.20 4.07
CA CYS A 285 -8.06 17.08 3.64
C CYS A 285 -9.17 16.29 2.95
N LYS A 286 -8.81 15.34 2.06
CA LYS A 286 -9.82 14.47 1.43
C LYS A 286 -10.59 13.66 2.47
N LEU A 287 -9.91 13.10 3.47
CA LEU A 287 -10.60 12.37 4.55
C LEU A 287 -11.56 13.29 5.32
N LEU A 288 -11.10 14.49 5.69
CA LEU A 288 -11.91 15.48 6.42
C LEU A 288 -13.14 15.95 5.63
N ASP A 289 -13.00 16.12 4.32
CA ASP A 289 -14.09 16.54 3.43
C ASP A 289 -15.03 15.37 3.04
N GLY A 290 -14.80 14.16 3.57
CA GLY A 290 -15.52 12.95 3.18
C GLY A 290 -15.24 12.52 1.73
N GLN A 291 -14.19 13.06 1.11
CA GLN A 291 -13.71 12.74 -0.23
C GLN A 291 -12.56 11.70 -0.23
N GLY A 292 -12.34 11.04 0.91
CA GLY A 292 -11.52 9.83 1.00
C GLY A 292 -12.02 8.77 0.02
N ARG A 293 -11.15 7.86 -0.42
CA ARG A 293 -11.54 6.76 -1.32
C ARG A 293 -11.60 5.45 -0.56
N GLY A 294 -12.56 4.59 -0.89
CA GLY A 294 -12.72 3.26 -0.28
C GLY A 294 -12.99 3.34 1.23
N ALA A 295 -12.49 2.38 2.00
CA ALA A 295 -12.63 2.32 3.46
C ALA A 295 -12.10 3.58 4.18
N LEU A 296 -11.17 4.33 3.56
CA LEU A 296 -10.68 5.59 4.11
C LEU A 296 -11.77 6.68 4.17
N SER A 297 -12.81 6.60 3.34
CA SER A 297 -13.95 7.54 3.42
C SER A 297 -14.78 7.38 4.70
N GLU A 298 -14.71 6.20 5.33
CA GLU A 298 -15.43 5.87 6.55
C GLU A 298 -14.61 6.22 7.81
N VAL A 299 -13.32 6.53 7.65
CA VAL A 299 -12.44 6.94 8.75
C VAL A 299 -12.90 8.31 9.25
N GLN A 300 -13.45 8.31 10.46
CA GLN A 300 -13.77 9.53 11.19
C GLN A 300 -12.49 10.03 11.88
N PRO A 301 -11.93 11.19 11.49
CA PRO A 301 -10.75 11.72 12.15
C PRO A 301 -11.07 12.04 13.61
N VAL A 302 -10.38 11.37 14.52
CA VAL A 302 -10.51 11.60 15.97
C VAL A 302 -9.65 12.79 16.35
N PHE A 303 -10.30 13.87 16.79
CA PHE A 303 -9.59 15.06 17.25
C PHE A 303 -9.16 14.88 18.71
N ALA A 304 -7.86 14.75 18.94
CA ALA A 304 -7.31 14.89 20.27
C ALA A 304 -7.41 16.36 20.71
N PRO A 305 -7.85 16.66 21.95
CA PRO A 305 -7.76 18.01 22.49
C PRO A 305 -6.29 18.48 22.47
N PRO A 306 -5.98 19.72 22.09
CA PRO A 306 -4.61 20.23 22.02
C PRO A 306 -3.85 20.21 23.35
N THR A 307 -4.52 19.87 24.45
CA THR A 307 -4.00 19.82 25.82
C THR A 307 -3.54 18.44 26.27
N THR A 308 -3.80 17.36 25.53
CA THR A 308 -3.28 16.03 25.89
C THR A 308 -1.79 15.94 25.57
N LYS A 309 -0.94 16.29 26.55
CA LYS A 309 0.49 15.97 26.51
C LYS A 309 0.65 14.46 26.61
N SER A 310 0.88 13.79 25.48
CA SER A 310 1.38 12.42 25.46
C SER A 310 2.82 12.41 25.97
N THR A 311 3.06 11.73 27.08
CA THR A 311 4.41 11.51 27.63
C THR A 311 5.02 10.21 27.08
N ARG A 312 5.95 10.37 26.11
CA ARG A 312 6.94 9.42 25.54
C ARG A 312 6.35 8.25 24.71
N SER A 313 6.79 7.91 23.50
CA SER A 313 8.08 8.07 22.81
C SER A 313 7.94 7.98 21.28
N SER A 314 8.77 8.74 20.55
CA SER A 314 8.97 8.78 19.09
C SER A 314 7.78 9.20 18.21
N ASP A 315 7.24 10.39 18.45
CA ASP A 315 6.54 11.15 17.41
C ASP A 315 7.57 11.99 16.65
N ARG A 316 7.98 11.52 15.47
CA ARG A 316 8.94 12.25 14.62
C ARG A 316 8.18 13.32 13.83
N LEU A 317 7.86 14.43 14.52
CA LEU A 317 7.83 15.77 13.96
C LEU A 317 9.01 16.51 14.60
N ALA A 318 10.20 16.32 14.05
CA ALA A 318 11.39 17.00 14.55
C ALA A 318 11.38 18.46 14.09
N ALA A 319 10.73 19.34 14.87
CA ALA A 319 11.12 20.74 14.90
C ALA A 319 12.51 20.82 15.53
N GLN A 320 13.55 20.97 14.70
CA GLN A 320 14.91 21.20 15.19
C GLN A 320 14.98 22.51 15.97
N ARG A 321 15.55 22.43 17.18
CA ARG A 321 16.01 23.57 17.97
C ARG A 321 17.21 24.21 17.28
N ALA A 322 17.08 25.46 16.87
CA ALA A 322 18.19 26.40 16.78
C ALA A 322 17.90 27.56 17.74
N ALA A 323 18.88 27.88 18.59
CA ALA A 323 18.78 28.92 19.60
C ALA A 323 19.17 30.30 19.02
N GLY A 324 18.23 31.25 19.07
CA GLY A 324 18.44 32.71 19.18
C GLY A 324 18.63 33.54 17.89
N PRO A 325 18.23 34.84 17.87
CA PRO A 325 17.95 35.70 19.02
C PRO A 325 16.46 36.00 19.28
N GLN A 326 16.16 36.33 20.54
CA GLN A 326 14.85 36.70 21.07
C GLN A 326 14.40 38.09 20.60
N HIS A 327 13.12 38.23 20.25
CA HIS A 327 12.48 39.54 20.07
C HIS A 327 11.47 39.82 21.21
N PRO A 328 11.35 41.09 21.64
CA PRO A 328 10.51 41.50 22.75
C PRO A 328 9.04 41.41 22.34
N HIS A 329 8.14 41.29 23.31
CA HIS A 329 6.67 41.16 23.17
C HIS A 329 6.14 39.71 23.08
N GLN A 330 6.46 38.89 24.10
CA GLN A 330 5.52 37.88 24.57
C GLN A 330 4.36 38.57 25.30
N LEU A 331 3.13 38.35 24.86
CA LEU A 331 1.92 38.68 25.61
C LEU A 331 1.12 37.41 25.91
N LYS A 332 0.78 37.26 27.20
CA LYS A 332 -0.02 36.16 27.77
C LYS A 332 -1.45 36.18 27.24
N ALA A 333 -2.08 35.00 27.22
CA ALA A 333 -3.47 34.81 26.81
C ALA A 333 -4.45 35.63 27.67
N ALA A 334 -5.44 36.25 27.01
CA ALA A 334 -6.60 36.87 27.66
C ALA A 334 -7.88 36.05 27.37
N ALA A 335 -8.79 36.07 28.34
CA ALA A 335 -9.99 35.25 28.38
C ALA A 335 -11.07 35.67 27.36
N ILE A 336 -11.82 34.67 26.89
CA ILE A 336 -12.89 34.75 25.90
C ILE A 336 -14.14 35.44 26.46
N ARG A 337 -14.83 36.26 25.65
CA ARG A 337 -16.30 36.42 25.70
C ARG A 337 -16.92 36.54 24.30
N HIS A 338 -18.05 35.87 24.12
CA HIS A 338 -18.90 35.82 22.91
C HIS A 338 -19.59 37.15 22.59
N THR A 339 -19.93 37.39 21.30
CA THR A 339 -21.29 37.67 20.76
C THR A 339 -21.25 38.03 19.26
N GLY A 340 -22.21 37.52 18.47
CA GLY A 340 -22.82 38.29 17.36
C GLY A 340 -22.36 38.07 15.89
N ASN A 341 -23.21 37.35 15.14
CA ASN A 341 -23.63 37.48 13.72
C ASN A 341 -22.79 38.30 12.69
N THR A 342 -22.24 37.64 11.65
CA THR A 342 -22.43 37.86 10.19
C THR A 342 -21.30 37.23 9.35
N ARG A 343 -21.63 36.73 8.14
CA ARG A 343 -20.72 36.09 7.17
C ARG A 343 -20.06 37.12 6.24
N SER A 344 -18.77 36.98 5.95
CA SER A 344 -18.16 37.24 4.62
C SER A 344 -16.68 36.78 4.56
N LEU A 345 -16.30 36.26 3.40
CA LEU A 345 -15.17 35.37 3.10
C LEU A 345 -13.84 36.11 2.79
N MET A 346 -13.46 37.11 3.60
CA MET A 346 -12.37 38.05 3.25
C MET A 346 -11.32 38.27 4.36
N THR A 347 -11.02 37.27 5.20
CA THR A 347 -9.89 37.37 6.16
C THR A 347 -9.21 36.02 6.45
N TYR A 348 -8.83 35.26 5.41
CA TYR A 348 -8.03 34.03 5.55
C TYR A 348 -6.58 34.20 5.06
N LYS A 349 -6.04 35.43 5.05
CA LYS A 349 -4.72 35.72 4.46
C LYS A 349 -3.72 36.43 5.37
N ARG A 350 -3.83 36.26 6.70
CA ARG A 350 -2.74 36.59 7.64
C ARG A 350 -2.68 35.58 8.79
N SER A 351 -2.19 34.40 8.50
CA SER A 351 -1.51 33.50 9.45
C SER A 351 -0.69 32.51 8.63
N TYR A 352 0.58 32.36 8.99
CA TYR A 352 1.63 31.52 8.39
C TYR A 352 2.35 32.11 7.16
N ARG A 353 3.41 32.87 7.46
CA ARG A 353 4.70 32.56 6.84
C ARG A 353 5.60 31.99 7.90
#